data_AF-A0A2D7X334-F1
#
_entry.id   AF-A0A2D7X334-F1
#
_cell.length_a   1.000
_cell.length_b   1.000
_cell.length_c   1.000
_cell.angle_alpha   90.00
_cell.angle_beta   90.00
_cell.angle_gamma   90.00
#
_symmetry.space_group_name_H-M   'P 1'
#
loop_
_entity.id
_entity.type
_entity.pdbx_description
1 polymer ?
#
loop_
_entity_poly.entity_id
_entity_poly.type
_entity_poly.pdbx_seq_one_letter_code
_entity_poly.pdbx_strand_id
1 'polypeptide(L)'
;MISDDDIQVAVDWLQDNAIESAKRVAERKYLEEYRKSLKALIMKEHIDKPVTVQEREAYADQRYLMHLKALQIAIFKDEEMKFLRSAKEAKINAWQTQSANMRTKL
;
A
#
# COMPACT_ATOMS: atom_id res chain seq x y z
N MET A 1 -26.39 3.80 16.83
CA MET A 1 -25.58 4.97 17.21
C MET A 1 -24.17 4.48 17.40
N ILE A 2 -23.15 5.20 16.93
CA ILE A 2 -21.76 4.81 17.20
C ILE A 2 -21.52 5.02 18.69
N SER A 3 -21.01 4.01 19.38
CA SER A 3 -20.70 4.09 20.81
C SER A 3 -19.30 4.64 21.08
N ASP A 4 -18.99 4.92 22.34
CA ASP A 4 -17.63 5.34 22.73
C ASP A 4 -16.64 4.16 22.62
N ASP A 5 -17.08 2.95 22.98
CA ASP A 5 -16.30 1.71 22.81
C ASP A 5 -15.94 1.47 21.33
N ASP A 6 -16.90 1.73 20.44
CA ASP A 6 -16.72 1.65 18.99
C ASP A 6 -15.62 2.57 18.46
N ILE A 7 -15.41 3.72 19.13
CA ILE A 7 -14.39 4.71 18.79
C ILE A 7 -13.05 4.33 19.41
N GLN A 8 -13.04 3.85 20.65
CA GLN A 8 -11.81 3.35 21.27
C GLN A 8 -11.19 2.25 20.41
N VAL A 9 -11.99 1.28 19.97
CA VAL A 9 -11.53 0.22 19.04
C VAL A 9 -11.02 0.79 17.71
N ALA A 10 -11.60 1.88 17.21
CA ALA A 10 -11.13 2.51 15.98
C ALA A 10 -9.78 3.22 16.16
N VAL A 11 -9.60 3.91 17.29
CA VAL A 11 -8.34 4.60 17.64
C VAL A 11 -7.23 3.60 17.91
N ASP A 12 -7.50 2.57 18.72
CA ASP A 12 -6.54 1.51 19.02
C ASP A 12 -6.06 0.84 17.73
N TRP A 13 -6.99 0.53 16.82
CA TRP A 13 -6.64 -0.05 15.53
C TRP A 13 -5.68 0.85 14.73
N LEU A 14 -5.92 2.17 14.71
CA LEU A 14 -5.05 3.12 14.00
C LEU A 14 -3.63 3.14 14.60
N GLN A 15 -3.53 3.08 15.93
CA GLN A 15 -2.24 3.04 16.63
C GLN A 15 -1.51 1.72 16.37
N ASP A 16 -2.19 0.59 16.58
CA ASP A 16 -1.61 -0.75 16.48
C ASP A 16 -1.13 -1.08 15.06
N ASN A 17 -1.83 -0.57 14.04
CA ASN A 17 -1.52 -0.85 12.63
C ASN A 17 -0.63 0.22 11.98
N ALA A 18 -0.21 1.26 12.72
CA ALA A 18 0.60 2.35 12.16
C ALA A 18 1.95 1.85 11.61
N ILE A 19 2.65 1.02 12.39
CA ILE A 19 3.96 0.45 12.01
C ILE A 19 3.82 -0.47 10.80
N GLU A 20 2.83 -1.36 10.82
CA GLU A 20 2.61 -2.29 9.72
C GLU A 20 2.23 -1.56 8.42
N SER A 21 1.35 -0.56 8.51
CA SER A 21 1.02 0.31 7.37
C SER A 21 2.28 0.98 6.79
N ALA A 22 3.14 1.54 7.64
CA ALA A 22 4.38 2.18 7.20
C ALA A 22 5.32 1.19 6.49
N LYS A 23 5.40 -0.06 6.97
CA LYS A 23 6.16 -1.12 6.31
C LYS A 23 5.61 -1.44 4.93
N ARG A 24 4.29 -1.55 4.76
CA ARG A 24 3.67 -1.83 3.45
C ARG A 24 3.92 -0.72 2.44
N VAL A 25 3.84 0.55 2.86
CA VAL A 25 4.23 1.70 2.02
C VAL A 25 5.69 1.61 1.60
N ALA A 26 6.59 1.31 2.54
CA ALA A 26 8.03 1.20 2.28
C ALA A 26 8.34 0.05 1.30
N GLU A 27 7.74 -1.12 1.53
CA GLU A 27 7.88 -2.30 0.67
C GLU A 27 7.42 -2.00 -0.76
N ARG A 28 6.23 -1.42 -0.94
CA ARG A 28 5.72 -1.03 -2.26
C ARG A 28 6.68 -0.08 -2.97
N LYS A 29 7.14 0.98 -2.29
CA LYS A 29 8.07 1.97 -2.87
C LYS A 29 9.40 1.33 -3.26
N TYR A 30 9.92 0.44 -2.42
CA TYR A 30 11.15 -0.30 -2.73
C TYR A 30 10.99 -1.16 -3.98
N LEU A 31 9.91 -1.94 -4.08
CA LEU A 31 9.66 -2.79 -5.25
C LEU A 31 9.45 -1.97 -6.53
N GLU A 32 8.79 -0.81 -6.43
CA GLU A 32 8.57 0.10 -7.55
C GLU A 32 9.90 0.63 -8.13
N GLU A 33 10.82 1.03 -7.25
CA GLU A 33 12.15 1.49 -7.66
C GLU A 33 13.05 0.35 -8.13
N TYR A 34 13.07 -0.78 -7.40
CA TYR A 34 13.89 -1.95 -7.74
C TYR A 34 13.54 -2.53 -9.12
N ARG A 35 12.29 -2.38 -9.59
CA ARG A 35 11.88 -2.80 -10.95
C ARG A 35 12.81 -2.28 -12.04
N LYS A 36 13.30 -1.02 -11.91
CA LYS A 36 14.20 -0.38 -12.88
C LYS A 36 15.58 -1.04 -12.84
N SER A 37 16.10 -1.27 -11.64
CA SER A 37 17.38 -1.96 -11.42
C SER A 37 17.33 -3.39 -11.93
N LEU A 38 16.26 -4.14 -11.64
CA LEU A 38 16.07 -5.51 -12.11
C LEU A 38 16.07 -5.58 -13.64
N LYS A 39 15.33 -4.69 -14.31
CA LYS A 39 15.36 -4.60 -15.78
C LYS A 39 16.79 -4.40 -16.28
N ALA A 40 17.52 -3.44 -15.72
CA ALA A 40 18.90 -3.16 -16.13
C ALA A 40 19.85 -4.33 -15.87
N LEU A 41 19.68 -5.05 -14.76
CA LEU A 41 20.44 -6.26 -14.44
C LEU A 41 20.21 -7.35 -15.49
N ILE A 42 18.96 -7.58 -15.90
CA ILE A 42 18.65 -8.56 -16.94
C ILE A 42 19.16 -8.11 -18.31
N MET A 43 19.02 -6.83 -18.66
CA MET A 43 19.59 -6.28 -19.90
C MET A 43 21.11 -6.50 -19.99
N LYS A 44 21.83 -6.36 -18.86
CA LYS A 44 23.28 -6.59 -18.77
C LYS A 44 23.69 -8.03 -19.13
N GLU A 45 22.79 -9.01 -18.96
CA GLU A 45 23.03 -10.40 -19.36
C GLU A 45 22.98 -10.61 -20.89
N HIS A 46 22.53 -9.60 -21.65
CA HIS A 46 22.41 -9.62 -23.11
C HIS A 46 23.22 -8.50 -23.80
N ILE A 47 24.35 -8.10 -23.20
CA ILE A 47 25.15 -6.96 -23.65
C ILE A 47 25.66 -7.07 -25.10
N ASP A 48 25.72 -8.29 -25.63
CA ASP A 48 26.09 -8.62 -27.01
C ASP A 48 25.01 -8.25 -28.05
N LYS A 49 23.77 -8.00 -27.60
CA LYS A 49 22.62 -7.71 -28.48
C LYS A 49 22.35 -6.20 -28.57
N PRO A 50 21.67 -5.72 -29.63
CA PRO A 50 21.17 -4.35 -29.68
C PRO A 50 20.26 -4.04 -28.48
N VAL A 51 20.30 -2.79 -27.99
CA VAL A 51 19.57 -2.34 -26.79
C VAL A 51 18.07 -2.69 -26.86
N THR A 52 17.44 -2.55 -28.02
CA THR A 52 16.02 -2.89 -28.22
C THR A 52 15.72 -4.37 -27.98
N VAL A 53 16.65 -5.26 -28.33
CA VAL A 53 16.53 -6.69 -28.08
C VAL A 53 16.77 -6.96 -26.58
N GLN A 54 17.77 -6.33 -25.95
CA GLN A 54 18.01 -6.45 -24.51
C GLN A 54 16.77 -6.09 -23.69
N GLU A 55 16.10 -4.98 -24.04
CA GLU A 55 14.88 -4.56 -23.37
C GLU A 55 13.75 -5.57 -23.51
N ARG A 56 13.55 -6.12 -24.73
CA ARG A 56 12.55 -7.15 -24.97
C ARG A 56 12.80 -8.39 -24.13
N GLU A 57 14.04 -8.87 -24.08
CA GLU A 57 14.41 -10.02 -23.24
C GLU A 57 14.16 -9.71 -21.75
N ALA A 58 14.54 -8.53 -21.27
CA ALA A 58 14.33 -8.13 -19.88
C ALA A 58 12.85 -8.05 -19.48
N TYR A 59 11.98 -7.57 -20.36
CA TYR A 59 10.53 -7.54 -20.08
C TYR A 59 9.89 -8.93 -20.13
N ALA A 60 10.43 -9.87 -20.92
CA ALA A 60 9.93 -11.23 -21.03
C ALA A 60 10.52 -12.19 -19.97
N ASP A 61 11.60 -11.80 -19.29
CA ASP A 61 12.27 -12.61 -18.28
C ASP A 61 11.36 -12.91 -17.09
N GLN A 62 11.38 -14.18 -16.64
CA GLN A 62 10.54 -14.65 -15.55
C GLN A 62 10.78 -13.89 -14.25
N ARG A 63 12.02 -13.46 -13.95
CA ARG A 63 12.34 -12.66 -12.76
C ARG A 63 11.62 -11.32 -12.79
N TYR A 64 11.56 -10.68 -13.96
CA TYR A 64 10.84 -9.42 -14.13
C TYR A 64 9.33 -9.62 -13.95
N LEU A 65 8.76 -10.65 -14.55
CA LEU A 65 7.34 -10.98 -14.42
C LEU A 65 6.95 -11.33 -12.97
N MET A 66 7.77 -12.12 -12.28
CA MET A 66 7.60 -12.42 -10.86
C MET A 66 7.68 -11.16 -10.00
N HIS A 67 8.61 -10.26 -10.30
CA HIS A 67 8.72 -8.96 -9.62
C HIS A 67 7.48 -8.10 -9.81
N LEU A 68 6.89 -8.07 -11.01
CA LEU A 68 5.62 -7.37 -11.24
C LEU A 68 4.47 -7.96 -10.41
N LYS A 69 4.43 -9.29 -10.24
CA LYS A 69 3.45 -9.93 -9.35
C LYS A 69 3.66 -9.58 -7.89
N ALA A 70 4.91 -9.56 -7.42
CA ALA A 70 5.24 -9.12 -6.08
C ALA A 70 4.83 -7.65 -5.85
N LEU A 71 5.13 -6.77 -6.81
CA LEU A 71 4.72 -5.36 -6.77
C LEU A 71 3.18 -5.21 -6.74
N GLN A 72 2.45 -5.99 -7.54
CA GLN A 72 0.97 -6.01 -7.49
C GLN A 72 0.45 -6.36 -6.09
N ILE A 73 1.03 -7.38 -5.45
CA ILE A 73 0.65 -7.81 -4.10
C ILE A 73 0.98 -6.73 -3.06
N ALA A 74 2.15 -6.10 -3.17
CA ALA A 74 2.54 -5.02 -2.26
C ALA A 74 1.63 -3.78 -2.40
N ILE A 75 1.26 -3.42 -3.63
CA ILE A 75 0.29 -2.35 -3.90
C ILE A 75 -1.06 -2.66 -3.23
N PHE A 76 -1.57 -3.88 -3.43
CA PHE A 76 -2.84 -4.29 -2.84
C PHE A 76 -2.81 -4.16 -1.31
N LYS A 77 -1.76 -4.66 -0.67
CA LYS A 77 -1.59 -4.63 0.79
C LYS A 77 -1.47 -3.19 1.33
N ASP A 78 -0.79 -2.30 0.63
CA ASP A 78 -0.68 -0.89 1.02
C ASP A 78 -2.04 -0.18 0.90
N GLU A 79 -2.73 -0.34 -0.24
CA GLU A 79 -4.04 0.29 -0.45
C GLU A 79 -5.11 -0.28 0.49
N GLU A 80 -5.07 -1.57 0.83
CA GLU A 80 -5.94 -2.17 1.85
C GLU A 80 -5.79 -1.46 3.21
N MET A 81 -4.56 -1.27 3.69
CA MET A 81 -4.28 -0.58 4.95
C MET A 81 -4.77 0.87 4.92
N LYS A 82 -4.61 1.54 3.78
CA LYS A 82 -5.11 2.90 3.56
C LYS A 82 -6.63 2.98 3.58
N PHE A 83 -7.34 2.07 2.93
CA PHE A 83 -8.80 2.03 2.96
C PHE A 83 -9.33 1.75 4.37
N LEU A 84 -8.70 0.82 5.10
CA LEU A 84 -9.06 0.53 6.49
C LEU A 84 -8.86 1.75 7.38
N ARG A 85 -7.73 2.46 7.24
CA ARG A 85 -7.47 3.73 7.95
C ARG A 85 -8.56 4.75 7.66
N SER A 86 -8.87 5.01 6.39
CA SER A 86 -9.91 5.97 6.00
C SER A 86 -11.29 5.57 6.54
N ALA A 87 -11.60 4.27 6.61
CA ALA A 87 -12.83 3.79 7.23
C ALA A 87 -12.88 4.06 8.75
N LYS A 88 -11.78 3.86 9.47
CA LYS A 88 -11.69 4.20 10.91
C LYS A 88 -11.83 5.70 11.14
N GLU A 89 -11.13 6.52 10.35
CA GLU A 89 -11.23 7.99 10.41
C GLU A 89 -12.67 8.46 10.13
N ALA A 90 -13.33 7.91 9.11
CA ALA A 90 -14.72 8.23 8.80
C ALA A 90 -15.68 7.84 9.95
N LYS A 91 -15.45 6.69 10.60
CA LYS A 91 -16.24 6.26 11.78
C LYS A 91 -16.08 7.24 12.95
N ILE A 92 -14.85 7.69 13.22
CA ILE A 92 -14.55 8.68 14.27
C ILE A 92 -15.27 10.01 13.97
N ASN A 93 -15.17 10.51 12.74
CA ASN A 93 -15.81 11.77 12.33
C ASN A 93 -17.35 11.70 12.44
N ALA A 94 -17.95 10.57 12.05
CA ALA A 94 -19.38 10.35 12.16
C ALA A 94 -19.86 10.34 13.62
N TRP A 95 -19.08 9.74 14.54
CA TRP A 95 -19.38 9.78 15.97
C TRP A 95 -19.27 11.19 16.54
N GLN A 96 -18.24 11.96 16.18
CA GLN A 96 -18.08 13.35 16.64
C GLN A 96 -19.30 14.20 16.29
N THR A 97 -19.82 14.01 15.07
CA THR A 97 -21.04 14.70 14.60
C THR A 97 -22.29 14.25 15.37
N GLN A 98 -22.44 12.94 15.60
CA GLN A 98 -23.55 12.39 16.39
C GLN A 98 -23.55 12.92 17.83
N SER A 99 -22.38 12.90 18.49
CA SER A 99 -22.19 13.37 19.86
C SER A 99 -22.45 14.88 19.98
N ALA A 100 -21.97 15.69 19.03
CA ALA A 100 -22.26 17.12 18.98
C ALA A 100 -23.76 17.42 18.87
N ASN A 101 -24.46 16.73 17.96
CA ASN A 101 -25.91 16.88 17.78
C ASN A 101 -26.71 16.48 19.02
N MET A 102 -26.24 15.50 19.80
CA MET A 102 -26.87 15.13 21.07
C MET A 102 -26.67 16.21 22.15
N ARG A 103 -25.48 16.81 22.22
CA ARG A 103 -25.19 17.90 23.17
C ARG A 103 -26.01 19.16 22.92
N THR A 104 -26.33 19.47 21.65
CA THR A 104 -27.15 20.64 21.29
C THR A 104 -28.64 20.44 21.59
N LYS A 105 -29.11 19.21 21.73
CA LYS A 105 -30.53 18.88 21.98
C LYS A 105 -30.89 18.80 23.47
N LEU A 106 -29.90 18.92 24.36
CA LEU A 106 -30.04 18.99 25.83
C LEU A 106 -30.08 20.46 26.26
#